data_AF-A0A5B7CXT3-F1
#
_entry.id   AF-A0A5B7CXT3-F1
#
_cell.length_a   1.000
_cell.length_b   1.000
_cell.length_c   1.000
_cell.angle_alpha   90.00
_cell.angle_beta   90.00
_cell.angle_gamma   90.00
#
_symmetry.space_group_name_H-M   'P 1'
#
loop_
_entity.id
_entity.type
_entity.pdbx_description
1 polymer ?
#
loop_
_entity_poly.entity_id
_entity_poly.type
_entity_poly.pdbx_seq_one_letter_code
_entity_poly.pdbx_strand_id
1 'polypeptide(L)'
;MRSPLTRETTMHTLSREHGTHLVTQNRITSPANLSPLSLSRSRPACSIKIMKDGRKRQLVFKSITMEDAGNYSCRTNADETACETIVQFENKFKKPLQDQTTFEKQPATFEVELVDPDAPLTWFIKGEEVKPGDNYEIVKKGAVHKLIIKEAAMDHEGEIKVVCGNLETSCQLSVGEGEKPPSIKPEEPIEGPASKPLTFEVPYTIPGARISKVDAKLLKDGKPLSPKEVEVKVMDKKVVYTIKKPSRDQTGKYTIKMSNKAGSSTKDVKINMQDKPSPPTNFEVSEIFSTSCVLTFEPPKDDGGLPLTYYSIERQDFAVKGKRPRYRGDEGRDKGWRLNKGFKDCVWLQNK
;
A
#
# COMPACT_ATOMS: atom_id res chain seq x y z
N MET A 1 19.48 -84.40 6.70
CA MET A 1 19.37 -83.27 5.75
C MET A 1 19.47 -81.98 6.55
N ARG A 2 20.58 -81.22 6.44
CA ARG A 2 20.65 -79.88 7.03
C ARG A 2 20.00 -78.92 6.04
N SER A 3 18.98 -78.21 6.50
CA SER A 3 18.32 -77.14 5.76
C SER A 3 19.33 -76.08 5.33
N PRO A 4 19.19 -75.50 4.12
CA PRO A 4 20.03 -74.37 3.72
C PRO A 4 19.71 -73.19 4.64
N LEU A 5 20.76 -72.63 5.24
CA LEU A 5 20.69 -71.38 6.01
C LEU A 5 20.31 -70.26 5.04
N THR A 6 19.06 -69.82 5.09
CA THR A 6 18.59 -68.66 4.33
C THR A 6 19.26 -67.41 4.88
N ARG A 7 20.05 -66.74 4.04
CA ARG A 7 20.55 -65.38 4.30
C ARG A 7 19.45 -64.40 3.93
N GLU A 8 18.68 -63.94 4.91
CA GLU A 8 17.79 -62.79 4.72
C GLU A 8 18.61 -61.50 4.86
N THR A 9 18.74 -60.76 3.76
CA THR A 9 19.29 -59.40 3.76
C THR A 9 18.11 -58.47 3.54
N THR A 10 17.69 -57.77 4.60
CA THR A 10 16.58 -56.82 4.52
C THR A 10 17.14 -55.42 4.31
N MET A 11 16.83 -54.78 3.19
CA MET A 11 17.12 -53.35 3.00
C MET A 11 16.26 -52.52 3.96
N HIS A 12 16.87 -51.56 4.64
CA HIS A 12 16.16 -50.67 5.56
C HIS A 12 16.27 -49.21 5.08
N THR A 13 15.13 -48.61 4.76
CA THR A 13 14.98 -47.17 4.50
C THR A 13 14.91 -46.43 5.84
N LEU A 14 15.73 -45.40 6.06
CA LEU A 14 15.67 -44.57 7.27
C LEU A 14 14.74 -43.36 7.03
N SER A 15 13.75 -43.14 7.91
CA SER A 15 12.89 -41.94 7.90
C SER A 15 13.11 -41.11 9.17
N ARG A 16 13.20 -39.78 9.04
CA ARG A 16 13.41 -38.82 10.14
C ARG A 16 12.10 -38.34 10.76
N GLU A 17 11.11 -39.20 10.96
CA GLU A 17 9.97 -38.86 11.81
C GLU A 17 10.28 -39.25 13.28
N HIS A 18 10.30 -38.23 14.14
CA HIS A 18 10.23 -38.29 15.61
C HIS A 18 11.02 -39.41 16.29
N GLY A 19 12.31 -39.18 16.55
CA GLY A 19 13.06 -39.93 17.59
C GLY A 19 13.09 -41.44 17.39
N THR A 20 13.15 -41.89 16.15
CA THR A 20 13.02 -43.30 15.80
C THR A 20 14.31 -44.07 16.02
N HIS A 21 14.27 -44.97 17.00
CA HIS A 21 15.29 -45.97 17.25
C HIS A 21 15.35 -46.96 16.07
N LEU A 22 16.40 -46.90 15.26
CA LEU A 22 16.59 -47.95 14.26
C LEU A 22 17.19 -49.21 14.88
N VAL A 23 16.68 -50.36 14.47
CA VAL A 23 17.16 -51.68 14.87
C VAL A 23 17.51 -52.45 13.61
N THR A 24 18.77 -52.43 13.21
CA THR A 24 19.26 -53.40 12.21
C THR A 24 19.30 -54.77 12.89
N GLN A 25 18.46 -55.73 12.55
CA GLN A 25 18.53 -57.08 13.15
C GLN A 25 19.25 -58.05 12.21
N ASN A 26 20.54 -58.27 12.46
CA ASN A 26 21.23 -59.41 11.87
C ASN A 26 21.00 -60.63 12.77
N ARG A 27 20.19 -61.61 12.32
CA ARG A 27 20.01 -62.90 13.00
C ARG A 27 21.06 -63.87 12.49
N ILE A 28 22.13 -64.03 13.25
CA ILE A 28 23.25 -64.92 12.90
C ILE A 28 22.98 -66.33 13.45
N THR A 29 23.13 -67.35 12.60
CA THR A 29 22.75 -68.74 12.88
C THR A 29 23.87 -69.60 13.48
N SER A 30 25.10 -69.07 13.65
CA SER A 30 26.25 -69.81 14.20
C SER A 30 26.72 -69.31 15.58
N PRO A 31 27.07 -70.19 16.55
CA PRO A 31 27.50 -69.81 17.90
C PRO A 31 28.98 -69.37 18.04
N ALA A 32 29.70 -69.06 16.96
CA ALA A 32 31.12 -68.75 17.04
C ALA A 32 31.43 -67.29 17.43
N ASN A 33 32.49 -67.11 18.22
CA ASN A 33 32.99 -65.87 18.82
C ASN A 33 32.80 -64.62 17.94
N LEU A 34 32.03 -63.67 18.47
CA LEU A 34 31.67 -62.42 17.80
C LEU A 34 32.81 -61.40 17.96
N SER A 35 33.47 -61.05 16.85
CA SER A 35 34.33 -59.86 16.77
C SER A 35 33.52 -58.57 17.00
N PRO A 36 34.14 -57.48 17.46
CA PRO A 36 33.48 -56.18 17.53
C PRO A 36 33.01 -55.77 16.13
N LEU A 37 31.80 -55.18 16.06
CA LEU A 37 31.31 -54.49 14.87
C LEU A 37 32.34 -53.43 14.47
N SER A 38 33.03 -53.63 13.36
CA SER A 38 33.94 -52.64 12.80
C SER A 38 33.17 -51.73 11.85
N LEU A 39 33.03 -50.46 12.22
CA LEU A 39 32.58 -49.40 11.31
C LEU A 39 33.76 -49.01 10.42
N SER A 40 33.58 -49.01 9.10
CA SER A 40 34.58 -48.51 8.14
C SER A 40 34.65 -46.98 8.07
N ARG A 41 33.72 -46.27 8.73
CA ARG A 41 33.78 -44.82 8.94
C ARG A 41 33.58 -44.47 10.42
N SER A 42 34.59 -43.85 11.03
CA SER A 42 34.52 -43.29 12.37
C SER A 42 34.03 -41.83 12.31
N ARG A 43 32.83 -41.59 12.83
CA ARG A 43 32.41 -40.27 13.33
C ARG A 43 32.48 -40.27 14.87
N PRO A 44 32.62 -39.13 15.54
CA PRO A 44 32.74 -39.08 16.99
C PRO A 44 31.47 -39.60 17.70
N ALA A 45 31.62 -40.80 18.25
CA ALA A 45 31.02 -41.48 19.40
C ALA A 45 29.64 -41.11 20.05
N CYS A 46 28.87 -40.10 19.63
CA CYS A 46 27.72 -39.65 20.44
C CYS A 46 26.32 -39.99 19.88
N SER A 47 26.16 -40.19 18.58
CA SER A 47 24.86 -40.42 17.94
C SER A 47 24.53 -41.89 17.65
N ILE A 48 25.49 -42.81 17.69
CA ILE A 48 25.31 -44.22 17.31
C ILE A 48 25.55 -45.13 18.52
N LYS A 49 24.59 -46.00 18.83
CA LYS A 49 24.66 -47.00 19.91
C LYS A 49 24.59 -48.40 19.31
N ILE A 50 25.48 -49.29 19.74
CA ILE A 50 25.43 -50.71 19.38
C ILE A 50 24.77 -51.47 20.54
N MET A 51 23.60 -52.05 20.29
CA MET A 51 22.89 -52.90 21.25
C MET A 51 23.17 -54.38 20.95
N LYS A 52 23.35 -55.16 22.00
CA LYS A 52 23.62 -56.61 21.94
C LYS A 52 22.55 -57.37 22.69
N ASP A 53 21.87 -58.27 22.01
CA ASP A 53 20.88 -59.19 22.60
C ASP A 53 21.09 -60.59 22.02
N GLY A 54 21.74 -61.48 22.77
CA GLY A 54 22.14 -62.82 22.31
C GLY A 54 22.95 -62.79 21.01
N ARG A 55 22.42 -63.45 19.97
CA ARG A 55 22.99 -63.48 18.59
C ARG A 55 22.56 -62.31 17.72
N LYS A 56 21.76 -61.37 18.24
CA LYS A 56 21.35 -60.15 17.53
C LYS A 56 22.32 -59.03 17.84
N ARG A 57 22.64 -58.26 16.80
CA ARG A 57 23.41 -57.02 16.89
C ARG A 57 22.60 -55.92 16.23
N GLN A 58 22.39 -54.81 16.93
CA GLN A 58 21.58 -53.70 16.46
C GLN A 58 22.40 -52.41 16.48
N LEU A 59 22.41 -51.69 15.36
CA LEU A 59 22.96 -50.35 15.26
C LEU A 59 21.81 -49.35 15.40
N VAL A 60 21.82 -48.59 16.50
CA VAL A 60 20.78 -47.62 16.86
C VAL A 60 21.31 -46.21 16.68
N PHE A 61 20.70 -45.45 15.77
CA PHE A 61 20.97 -44.03 15.60
C PHE A 61 20.04 -43.23 16.52
N LYS A 62 20.59 -42.28 17.28
CA LYS A 62 19.83 -41.35 18.13
C LYS A 62 19.37 -40.10 17.38
N SER A 63 20.14 -39.71 16.38
CA SER A 63 19.87 -38.59 15.48
C SER A 63 20.50 -38.95 14.14
N ILE A 64 19.73 -38.83 13.07
CA ILE A 64 20.11 -39.22 11.71
C ILE A 64 20.21 -37.94 10.86
N THR A 65 21.32 -37.81 10.14
CA THR A 65 21.62 -36.74 9.17
C THR A 65 21.82 -37.34 7.79
N MET A 66 21.75 -36.53 6.72
CA MET A 66 22.00 -37.03 5.35
C MET A 66 23.39 -37.68 5.18
N GLU A 67 24.35 -37.31 6.03
CA GLU A 67 25.71 -37.85 6.02
C GLU A 67 25.81 -39.27 6.61
N ASP A 68 24.75 -39.76 7.26
CA ASP A 68 24.62 -41.14 7.75
C ASP A 68 24.08 -42.08 6.66
N ALA A 69 23.88 -41.59 5.43
CA ALA A 69 23.65 -42.44 4.27
C ALA A 69 24.96 -43.13 3.87
N GLY A 70 24.88 -44.43 3.58
CA GLY A 70 26.03 -45.20 3.13
C GLY A 70 25.92 -46.70 3.40
N ASN A 71 27.00 -47.40 3.11
CA ASN A 71 27.09 -48.84 3.29
C ASN A 71 27.53 -49.20 4.71
N TYR A 72 26.69 -49.95 5.41
CA TYR A 72 26.99 -50.49 6.73
C TYR A 72 27.18 -52.00 6.64
N SER A 73 28.29 -52.49 7.20
CA SER A 73 28.62 -53.91 7.23
C SER A 73 28.73 -54.43 8.66
N CYS A 74 28.20 -55.62 8.90
CA CYS A 74 28.40 -56.39 10.12
C CYS A 74 29.25 -57.62 9.79
N ARG A 75 30.42 -57.72 10.42
CA ARG A 75 31.38 -58.82 10.20
C ARG A 75 31.53 -59.67 11.46
N THR A 76 31.56 -60.98 11.27
CA THR A 76 31.99 -61.99 12.25
C THR A 76 33.25 -62.67 11.76
N ASN A 77 33.77 -63.62 12.54
CA ASN A 77 34.92 -64.44 12.14
C ASN A 77 34.63 -65.41 10.97
N ALA A 78 33.36 -65.67 10.65
CA ALA A 78 32.96 -66.64 9.61
C ALA A 78 32.05 -66.06 8.51
N ASP A 79 31.34 -64.95 8.79
CA ASP A 79 30.35 -64.36 7.89
C ASP A 79 30.41 -62.83 7.90
N GLU A 80 30.13 -62.23 6.74
CA GLU A 80 29.91 -60.79 6.57
C GLU A 80 28.54 -60.55 5.91
N THR A 81 27.82 -59.55 6.41
CA THR A 81 26.61 -59.03 5.79
C THR A 81 26.73 -57.53 5.67
N ALA A 82 26.42 -56.98 4.50
CA ALA A 82 26.39 -55.54 4.24
C ALA A 82 24.99 -55.11 3.80
N CYS A 83 24.61 -53.89 4.18
CA CYS A 83 23.38 -53.25 3.76
C CYS A 83 23.69 -51.81 3.37
N GLU A 84 23.19 -51.39 2.21
CA GLU A 84 23.14 -49.97 1.86
C GLU A 84 22.01 -49.32 2.66
N THR A 85 22.31 -48.18 3.26
CA THR A 85 21.36 -47.44 4.09
C THR A 85 21.17 -46.06 3.49
N ILE A 86 19.92 -45.76 3.14
CA ILE A 86 19.54 -44.48 2.55
C ILE A 86 18.80 -43.68 3.63
N VAL A 87 19.26 -42.46 3.86
CA VAL A 87 18.57 -41.51 4.72
C VAL A 87 17.54 -40.76 3.87
N GLN A 88 16.26 -40.93 4.18
CA GLN A 88 15.18 -40.19 3.57
C GLN A 88 14.57 -39.25 4.61
N PHE A 89 14.48 -37.97 4.26
CA PHE A 89 13.76 -36.99 5.04
C PHE A 89 12.39 -36.78 4.41
N GLU A 90 11.31 -37.08 5.15
CA GLU A 90 9.98 -36.60 4.76
C GLU A 90 9.90 -35.11 5.07
N ASN A 91 10.27 -34.28 4.09
CA ASN A 91 10.02 -32.86 4.20
C ASN A 91 8.52 -32.57 4.13
N LYS A 92 8.11 -31.44 4.71
CA LYS A 92 6.73 -30.94 4.64
C LYS A 92 6.77 -29.42 4.59
N PHE A 93 5.82 -28.78 3.92
CA PHE A 93 5.64 -27.34 4.00
C PHE A 93 4.91 -27.01 5.31
N LYS A 94 5.60 -26.36 6.25
CA LYS A 94 4.97 -25.77 7.44
C LYS A 94 4.10 -24.58 7.05
N LYS A 95 4.58 -23.78 6.10
CA LYS A 95 3.88 -22.65 5.51
C LYS A 95 3.90 -22.79 4.00
N PRO A 96 2.79 -23.22 3.37
CA PRO A 96 2.67 -23.29 1.92
C PRO A 96 2.50 -21.90 1.30
N LEU A 97 2.56 -21.83 -0.02
CA LEU A 97 2.29 -20.58 -0.75
C LEU A 97 0.83 -20.15 -0.59
N GLN A 98 0.60 -18.85 -0.74
CA GLN A 98 -0.72 -18.22 -0.72
C GLN A 98 -0.82 -17.25 -1.88
N ASP A 99 -2.04 -17.10 -2.41
CA ASP A 99 -2.32 -16.18 -3.49
C ASP A 99 -1.96 -14.75 -3.09
N GLN A 100 -1.40 -14.01 -4.04
CA GLN A 100 -0.94 -12.65 -3.81
C GLN A 100 -1.37 -11.75 -4.95
N THR A 101 -1.81 -10.54 -4.59
CA THR A 101 -2.01 -9.46 -5.55
C THR A 101 -0.91 -8.43 -5.37
N THR A 102 -0.34 -7.96 -6.47
CA THR A 102 0.63 -6.87 -6.52
C THR A 102 0.26 -5.91 -7.64
N PHE A 103 1.05 -4.86 -7.81
CA PHE A 103 0.89 -3.89 -8.89
C PHE A 103 2.21 -3.73 -9.64
N GLU A 104 2.15 -3.33 -10.91
CA GLU A 104 3.37 -3.13 -11.70
C GLU A 104 4.40 -2.26 -10.97
N LYS A 105 5.68 -2.61 -11.16
CA LYS A 105 6.87 -1.98 -10.55
C LYS A 105 6.97 -2.12 -9.03
N GLN A 106 6.04 -2.80 -8.37
CA GLN A 106 6.15 -3.15 -6.95
C GLN A 106 6.85 -4.49 -6.77
N PRO A 107 7.60 -4.67 -5.68
CA PRO A 107 8.15 -5.97 -5.35
C PRO A 107 7.03 -6.93 -4.91
N ALA A 108 7.12 -8.19 -5.35
CA ALA A 108 6.27 -9.27 -4.87
C ALA A 108 7.14 -10.32 -4.17
N THR A 109 6.76 -10.76 -2.96
CA THR A 109 7.57 -11.67 -2.14
C THR A 109 6.76 -12.89 -1.76
N PHE A 110 7.18 -14.04 -2.27
CA PHE A 110 6.62 -15.35 -1.97
C PHE A 110 7.49 -16.04 -0.94
N GLU A 111 6.87 -16.60 0.09
CA GLU A 111 7.58 -17.19 1.23
C GLU A 111 7.02 -18.57 1.53
N VAL A 112 7.91 -19.55 1.66
CA VAL A 112 7.59 -20.88 2.19
C VAL A 112 8.48 -21.22 3.37
N GLU A 113 7.94 -22.02 4.28
CA GLU A 113 8.69 -22.58 5.40
C GLU A 113 8.69 -24.10 5.33
N LEU A 114 9.87 -24.70 5.36
CA LEU A 114 10.07 -26.15 5.34
C LEU A 114 10.30 -26.71 6.75
N VAL A 115 10.07 -28.00 6.94
CA VAL A 115 10.46 -28.68 8.18
C VAL A 115 11.98 -28.84 8.26
N ASP A 116 12.63 -29.22 7.16
CA ASP A 116 14.09 -29.28 7.06
C ASP A 116 14.68 -27.97 6.53
N PRO A 117 15.49 -27.27 7.35
CA PRO A 117 16.19 -26.05 6.92
C PRO A 117 17.16 -26.26 5.76
N ASP A 118 17.70 -27.47 5.58
CA ASP A 118 18.73 -27.73 4.58
C ASP A 118 18.17 -28.26 3.26
N ALA A 119 16.87 -28.51 3.20
CA ALA A 119 16.24 -29.06 2.00
C ALA A 119 16.38 -28.11 0.80
N PRO A 120 16.81 -28.62 -0.37
CA PRO A 120 16.88 -27.84 -1.59
C PRO A 120 15.48 -27.61 -2.15
N LEU A 121 15.24 -26.43 -2.73
CA LEU A 121 14.00 -26.13 -3.44
C LEU A 121 14.27 -25.35 -4.71
N THR A 122 13.32 -25.42 -5.63
CA THR A 122 13.35 -24.76 -6.93
C THR A 122 12.06 -24.00 -7.14
N TRP A 123 12.17 -22.75 -7.58
CA TRP A 123 11.03 -21.88 -7.87
C TRP A 123 10.70 -21.90 -9.35
N PHE A 124 9.41 -21.80 -9.66
CA PHE A 124 8.87 -21.75 -11.02
C PHE A 124 7.85 -20.62 -11.14
N ILE A 125 7.93 -19.85 -12.22
CA ILE A 125 6.91 -18.87 -12.62
C ILE A 125 6.36 -19.34 -13.97
N LYS A 126 5.05 -19.58 -14.07
CA LYS A 126 4.40 -20.08 -15.30
C LYS A 126 5.03 -21.38 -15.85
N GLY A 127 5.58 -22.21 -14.97
CA GLY A 127 6.26 -23.44 -15.33
C GLY A 127 7.72 -23.29 -15.74
N GLU A 128 8.27 -22.08 -15.83
CA GLU A 128 9.69 -21.84 -16.10
C GLU A 128 10.49 -21.72 -14.81
N GLU A 129 11.63 -22.41 -14.74
CA GLU A 129 12.53 -22.38 -13.58
C GLU A 129 13.14 -20.99 -13.38
N VAL A 130 12.99 -20.44 -12.18
CA VAL A 130 13.51 -19.13 -11.83
C VAL A 130 14.93 -19.24 -11.30
N LYS A 131 15.84 -18.48 -11.92
CA LYS A 131 17.23 -18.33 -11.47
C LYS A 131 17.45 -16.95 -10.86
N PRO A 132 18.30 -16.85 -9.82
CA PRO A 132 18.63 -15.55 -9.22
C PRO A 132 19.33 -14.65 -10.25
N GLY A 133 18.96 -13.37 -10.30
CA GLY A 133 19.49 -12.42 -11.27
C GLY A 133 18.96 -10.99 -11.08
N ASP A 134 18.85 -10.24 -12.16
CA ASP A 134 18.42 -8.83 -12.11
C ASP A 134 16.95 -8.70 -11.73
N ASN A 135 16.07 -9.57 -12.24
CA ASN A 135 14.61 -9.49 -12.00
C ASN A 135 14.15 -10.22 -10.72
N TYR A 136 14.92 -11.23 -10.28
CA TYR A 136 14.53 -12.14 -9.21
C TYR A 136 15.64 -12.28 -8.16
N GLU A 137 15.24 -12.24 -6.90
CA GLU A 137 16.11 -12.53 -5.76
C GLU A 137 15.57 -13.71 -4.97
N ILE A 138 16.43 -14.70 -4.70
CA ILE A 138 16.09 -15.89 -3.93
C ILE A 138 16.85 -15.82 -2.61
N VAL A 139 16.12 -15.82 -1.50
CA VAL A 139 16.69 -15.68 -0.15
C VAL A 139 16.39 -16.92 0.67
N LYS A 140 17.42 -17.50 1.28
CA LYS A 140 17.28 -18.62 2.24
C LYS A 140 17.74 -18.18 3.63
N LYS A 141 16.87 -18.31 4.63
CA LYS A 141 17.18 -18.02 6.04
C LYS A 141 16.67 -19.16 6.92
N GLY A 142 17.52 -20.16 7.15
CA GLY A 142 17.15 -21.37 7.87
C GLY A 142 16.06 -22.14 7.12
N ALA A 143 14.95 -22.41 7.80
CA ALA A 143 13.77 -23.09 7.24
C ALA A 143 12.92 -22.22 6.30
N VAL A 144 13.16 -20.91 6.25
CA VAL A 144 12.38 -19.96 5.46
C VAL A 144 13.07 -19.68 4.14
N HIS A 145 12.35 -19.86 3.05
CA HIS A 145 12.80 -19.58 1.70
C HIS A 145 11.88 -18.55 1.05
N LYS A 146 12.48 -17.57 0.36
CA LYS A 146 11.77 -16.48 -0.28
C LYS A 146 12.16 -16.34 -1.74
N LEU A 147 11.18 -16.08 -2.58
CA LEU A 147 11.35 -15.54 -3.92
C LEU A 147 10.84 -14.10 -3.93
N ILE A 148 11.68 -13.17 -4.35
CA ILE A 148 11.36 -11.75 -4.48
C ILE A 148 11.45 -11.39 -5.95
N ILE A 149 10.30 -11.05 -6.54
CA ILE A 149 10.24 -10.36 -7.84
C ILE A 149 10.48 -8.89 -7.55
N LYS A 150 11.57 -8.30 -8.06
CA LYS A 150 11.97 -6.93 -7.70
C LYS A 150 11.02 -5.89 -8.28
N GLU A 151 10.65 -6.06 -9.53
CA GLU A 151 9.70 -5.21 -10.25
C GLU A 151 8.64 -6.09 -10.93
N ALA A 152 7.44 -6.16 -10.32
CA ALA A 152 6.34 -6.87 -10.92
C ALA A 152 5.95 -6.26 -12.28
N ALA A 153 5.53 -7.10 -13.21
CA ALA A 153 5.11 -6.74 -14.56
C ALA A 153 3.89 -7.60 -14.90
N MET A 154 3.05 -7.17 -15.83
CA MET A 154 1.88 -7.96 -16.25
C MET A 154 2.27 -9.37 -16.72
N ASP A 155 3.44 -9.52 -17.32
CA ASP A 155 3.96 -10.82 -17.76
C ASP A 155 4.30 -11.78 -16.61
N HIS A 156 4.42 -11.29 -15.37
CA HIS A 156 4.58 -12.14 -14.19
C HIS A 156 3.25 -12.70 -13.66
N GLU A 157 2.09 -12.22 -14.13
CA GLU A 157 0.77 -12.67 -13.68
C GLU A 157 0.53 -14.14 -14.03
N GLY A 158 0.27 -14.97 -13.03
CA GLY A 158 -0.02 -16.40 -13.20
C GLY A 158 0.46 -17.27 -12.05
N GLU A 159 0.62 -18.56 -12.32
CA GLU A 159 1.00 -19.55 -11.29
C GLU A 159 2.46 -19.40 -10.88
N ILE A 160 2.68 -19.34 -9.56
CA ILE A 160 3.99 -19.47 -8.94
C ILE A 160 4.01 -20.78 -8.18
N LYS A 161 5.01 -21.60 -8.48
CA LYS A 161 5.16 -22.94 -7.92
C LYS A 161 6.54 -23.08 -7.29
N VAL A 162 6.60 -23.79 -6.18
CA VAL A 162 7.87 -24.22 -5.59
C VAL A 162 7.86 -25.73 -5.42
N VAL A 163 8.96 -26.36 -5.83
CA VAL A 163 9.16 -27.81 -5.77
C VAL A 163 10.36 -28.11 -4.86
N CYS A 164 10.17 -29.04 -3.93
CA CYS A 164 11.18 -29.54 -3.02
C CYS A 164 11.14 -31.08 -3.04
N GLY A 165 11.96 -31.69 -3.90
CA GLY A 165 11.94 -33.14 -4.11
C GLY A 165 10.60 -33.62 -4.68
N ASN A 166 9.85 -34.37 -3.87
CA ASN A 166 8.52 -34.89 -4.19
C ASN A 166 7.36 -34.00 -3.70
N LEU A 167 7.67 -32.87 -3.05
CA LEU A 167 6.66 -31.93 -2.55
C LEU A 167 6.57 -30.74 -3.48
N GLU A 168 5.35 -30.26 -3.69
CA GLU A 168 5.10 -29.01 -4.38
C GLU A 168 4.01 -28.21 -3.68
N THR A 169 4.06 -26.89 -3.83
CA THR A 169 2.98 -25.97 -3.50
C THR A 169 2.96 -24.87 -4.53
N SER A 170 1.78 -24.38 -4.89
CA SER A 170 1.62 -23.27 -5.82
C SER A 170 0.59 -22.26 -5.33
N CYS A 171 0.66 -21.06 -5.89
CA CYS A 171 -0.31 -19.99 -5.71
C CYS A 171 -0.45 -19.16 -6.98
N GLN A 172 -1.44 -18.27 -7.01
CA GLN A 172 -1.65 -17.32 -8.09
C GLN A 172 -1.12 -15.93 -7.73
N LEU A 173 -0.36 -15.34 -8.66
CA LEU A 173 0.02 -13.93 -8.63
C LEU A 173 -0.86 -13.14 -9.59
N SER A 174 -1.64 -12.20 -9.06
CA SER A 174 -2.36 -11.19 -9.88
C SER A 174 -1.59 -9.87 -9.88
N VAL A 175 -1.35 -9.31 -11.08
CA VAL A 175 -0.66 -8.03 -11.23
C VAL A 175 -1.63 -6.99 -11.76
N GLY A 176 -1.97 -5.99 -10.94
CA GLY A 176 -2.80 -4.87 -11.37
C GLY A 176 -1.97 -3.74 -12.01
N GLU A 177 -2.65 -2.82 -12.69
CA GLU A 177 -2.01 -1.64 -13.26
C GLU A 177 -1.26 -0.83 -12.19
N GLY A 178 -0.01 -0.49 -12.50
CA GLY A 178 0.80 0.38 -11.65
C GLY A 178 0.18 1.77 -11.50
N GLU A 179 0.63 2.48 -10.47
CA GLU A 179 0.26 3.88 -10.27
C GLU A 179 0.61 4.70 -11.53
N LYS A 180 -0.34 5.50 -12.04
CA LYS A 180 -0.11 6.46 -13.13
C LYS A 180 -0.02 7.90 -12.60
N PRO A 181 0.51 8.86 -13.36
CA PRO A 181 0.49 10.26 -12.97
C PRO A 181 -0.93 10.76 -12.67
N PRO A 182 -1.12 11.71 -11.73
CA PRO A 182 -2.44 12.25 -11.43
C PRO A 182 -3.08 12.86 -12.68
N SER A 183 -4.37 12.66 -12.89
CA SER A 183 -5.15 13.28 -13.96
C SER A 183 -6.03 14.38 -13.38
N ILE A 184 -5.76 15.62 -13.76
CA ILE A 184 -6.40 16.84 -13.22
C ILE A 184 -7.59 17.19 -14.12
N LYS A 185 -8.77 17.47 -13.54
CA LYS A 185 -9.98 17.86 -14.29
C LYS A 185 -10.43 19.32 -14.05
N PRO A 186 -9.82 20.34 -14.68
CA PRO A 186 -10.34 21.72 -14.70
C PRO A 186 -10.59 22.21 -16.13
N GLU A 187 -11.79 22.72 -16.38
CA GLU A 187 -12.18 23.37 -17.64
C GLU A 187 -12.81 24.76 -17.43
N GLU A 188 -13.37 25.03 -16.26
CA GLU A 188 -14.00 26.32 -15.97
C GLU A 188 -13.04 27.31 -15.28
N PRO A 189 -13.13 28.61 -15.58
CA PRO A 189 -12.47 29.65 -14.80
C PRO A 189 -12.93 29.62 -13.34
N ILE A 190 -11.99 29.83 -12.42
CA ILE A 190 -12.29 29.95 -11.00
C ILE A 190 -12.56 31.42 -10.69
N GLU A 191 -13.79 31.73 -10.29
CA GLU A 191 -14.20 33.06 -9.83
C GLU A 191 -14.12 33.13 -8.30
N GLY A 192 -13.63 34.25 -7.75
CA GLY A 192 -13.50 34.38 -6.30
C GLY A 192 -13.25 35.80 -5.80
N PRO A 193 -13.40 36.04 -4.47
CA PRO A 193 -13.15 37.33 -3.86
C PRO A 193 -11.71 37.82 -4.05
N ALA A 194 -11.53 39.12 -4.30
CA ALA A 194 -10.22 39.77 -4.28
C ALA A 194 -9.84 40.31 -2.89
N SER A 195 -10.80 40.41 -1.96
CA SER A 195 -10.58 40.98 -0.61
C SER A 195 -10.51 39.96 0.53
N LYS A 196 -10.97 38.72 0.31
CA LYS A 196 -11.05 37.64 1.31
C LYS A 196 -10.38 36.38 0.78
N PRO A 197 -9.87 35.48 1.65
CA PRO A 197 -9.23 34.26 1.19
C PRO A 197 -10.09 33.48 0.18
N LEU A 198 -9.53 33.23 -1.00
CA LEU A 198 -10.19 32.48 -2.07
C LEU A 198 -9.85 31.00 -1.91
N THR A 199 -10.87 30.17 -1.68
CA THR A 199 -10.75 28.72 -1.61
C THR A 199 -11.44 28.05 -2.79
N PHE A 200 -10.74 27.14 -3.47
CA PHE A 200 -11.28 26.38 -4.59
C PHE A 200 -10.79 24.93 -4.57
N GLU A 201 -11.57 24.05 -5.19
CA GLU A 201 -11.29 22.61 -5.22
C GLU A 201 -10.96 22.17 -6.64
N VAL A 202 -9.91 21.36 -6.76
CA VAL A 202 -9.47 20.79 -8.03
C VAL A 202 -9.64 19.28 -7.95
N PRO A 203 -10.62 18.70 -8.66
CA PRO A 203 -10.79 17.26 -8.71
C PRO A 203 -9.64 16.62 -9.51
N TYR A 204 -9.19 15.46 -9.03
CA TYR A 204 -8.19 14.66 -9.73
C TYR A 204 -8.47 13.16 -9.55
N THR A 205 -7.93 12.35 -10.47
CA THR A 205 -7.92 10.89 -10.36
C THR A 205 -6.49 10.37 -10.49
N ILE A 206 -6.20 9.23 -9.87
CA ILE A 206 -4.95 8.50 -10.09
C ILE A 206 -5.37 7.17 -10.71
N PRO A 207 -5.17 6.97 -12.02
CA PRO A 207 -5.42 5.67 -12.63
C PRO A 207 -4.44 4.62 -12.07
N GLY A 208 -4.89 3.37 -12.00
CA GLY A 208 -4.13 2.28 -11.40
C GLY A 208 -4.15 2.30 -9.87
N ALA A 209 -3.28 1.49 -9.25
CA ALA A 209 -3.22 1.42 -7.81
C ALA A 209 -2.57 2.65 -7.19
N ARG A 210 -3.27 3.26 -6.23
CA ARG A 210 -2.74 4.38 -5.46
C ARG A 210 -1.75 3.86 -4.43
N ILE A 211 -0.46 4.17 -4.63
CA ILE A 211 0.62 3.66 -3.78
C ILE A 211 1.37 4.80 -3.09
N SER A 212 1.54 5.95 -3.76
CA SER A 212 2.33 7.05 -3.22
C SER A 212 1.48 8.27 -2.81
N LYS A 213 2.08 9.11 -1.96
CA LYS A 213 1.51 10.40 -1.60
C LYS A 213 1.57 11.34 -2.81
N VAL A 214 0.52 12.12 -2.98
CA VAL A 214 0.46 13.15 -4.02
C VAL A 214 1.01 14.46 -3.47
N ASP A 215 1.93 15.05 -4.20
CA ASP A 215 2.39 16.44 -4.02
C ASP A 215 1.61 17.34 -4.99
N ALA A 216 1.15 18.48 -4.50
CA ALA A 216 0.34 19.42 -5.27
C ALA A 216 0.84 20.85 -5.06
N LYS A 217 1.01 21.57 -6.17
CA LYS A 217 1.55 22.93 -6.19
C LYS A 217 0.72 23.80 -7.13
N LEU A 218 0.53 25.05 -6.74
CA LEU A 218 -0.05 26.09 -7.57
C LEU A 218 1.05 27.04 -8.02
N LEU A 219 1.16 27.26 -9.32
CA LEU A 219 2.16 28.13 -9.92
C LEU A 219 1.48 29.34 -10.56
N LYS A 220 2.12 30.50 -10.44
CA LYS A 220 1.78 31.72 -11.18
C LYS A 220 2.99 32.16 -11.98
N ASP A 221 2.82 32.45 -13.27
CA ASP A 221 3.90 32.85 -14.18
C ASP A 221 5.09 31.88 -14.17
N GLY A 222 4.79 30.58 -14.09
CA GLY A 222 5.77 29.50 -14.01
C GLY A 222 6.48 29.34 -12.66
N LYS A 223 6.20 30.19 -11.67
CA LYS A 223 6.80 30.14 -10.33
C LYS A 223 5.84 29.52 -9.31
N PRO A 224 6.27 28.53 -8.50
CA PRO A 224 5.46 28.00 -7.41
C PRO A 224 5.16 29.07 -6.36
N LEU A 225 3.89 29.18 -5.98
CA LEU A 225 3.49 30.04 -4.86
C LEU A 225 4.00 29.48 -3.54
N SER A 226 4.36 30.37 -2.64
CA SER A 226 4.88 30.01 -1.32
C SER A 226 3.75 29.63 -0.35
N PRO A 227 4.05 28.89 0.74
CA PRO A 227 3.08 28.58 1.79
C PRO A 227 2.46 29.80 2.50
N LYS A 228 3.05 30.99 2.34
CA LYS A 228 2.52 32.26 2.85
C LYS A 228 1.41 32.83 1.94
N GLU A 229 1.43 32.49 0.67
CA GLU A 229 0.49 32.96 -0.34
C GLU A 229 -0.67 31.99 -0.53
N VAL A 230 -0.36 30.68 -0.55
CA VAL A 230 -1.33 29.61 -0.76
C VAL A 230 -1.20 28.52 0.30
N GLU A 231 -2.33 28.04 0.80
CA GLU A 231 -2.43 26.80 1.56
C GLU A 231 -2.98 25.70 0.65
N VAL A 232 -2.35 24.52 0.67
CA VAL A 232 -2.71 23.39 -0.19
C VAL A 232 -3.06 22.19 0.69
N LYS A 233 -4.27 21.64 0.51
CA LYS A 233 -4.75 20.44 1.19
C LYS A 233 -5.08 19.36 0.19
N VAL A 234 -4.26 18.31 0.16
CA VAL A 234 -4.48 17.14 -0.69
C VAL A 234 -5.43 16.18 0.02
N MET A 235 -6.59 15.92 -0.60
CA MET A 235 -7.55 14.89 -0.17
C MET A 235 -7.59 13.74 -1.19
N ASP A 236 -8.39 12.70 -0.93
CA ASP A 236 -8.40 11.47 -1.73
C ASP A 236 -8.73 11.71 -3.22
N LYS A 237 -9.73 12.56 -3.52
CA LYS A 237 -10.24 12.79 -4.90
C LYS A 237 -10.16 14.25 -5.37
N LYS A 238 -9.63 15.13 -4.53
CA LYS A 238 -9.54 16.57 -4.81
C LYS A 238 -8.40 17.22 -4.04
N VAL A 239 -7.89 18.32 -4.55
CA VAL A 239 -6.97 19.22 -3.85
C VAL A 239 -7.68 20.52 -3.58
N VAL A 240 -7.59 21.02 -2.35
CA VAL A 240 -8.15 22.31 -1.97
C VAL A 240 -7.02 23.31 -1.88
N TYR A 241 -7.14 24.39 -2.65
CA TYR A 241 -6.22 25.52 -2.63
C TYR A 241 -6.91 26.69 -1.95
N THR A 242 -6.22 27.34 -1.00
CA THR A 242 -6.68 28.57 -0.35
C THR A 242 -5.64 29.67 -0.56
N ILE A 243 -5.94 30.62 -1.45
CA ILE A 243 -5.14 31.84 -1.63
C ILE A 243 -5.47 32.77 -0.45
N LYS A 244 -4.47 33.05 0.39
CA LYS A 244 -4.68 33.70 1.70
C LYS A 244 -4.95 35.20 1.60
N LYS A 245 -4.30 35.87 0.65
CA LYS A 245 -4.38 37.31 0.43
C LYS A 245 -4.53 37.57 -1.07
N PRO A 246 -5.72 37.31 -1.65
CA PRO A 246 -5.95 37.60 -3.04
C PRO A 246 -5.88 39.10 -3.31
N SER A 247 -5.70 39.47 -4.58
CA SER A 247 -5.84 40.83 -5.08
C SER A 247 -6.27 40.81 -6.55
N ARG A 248 -6.83 41.91 -7.06
CA ARG A 248 -7.27 41.95 -8.47
C ARG A 248 -6.12 41.78 -9.45
N ASP A 249 -4.95 42.31 -9.13
CA ASP A 249 -3.71 42.14 -9.90
C ASP A 249 -3.24 40.68 -9.93
N GLN A 250 -3.73 39.86 -9.00
CA GLN A 250 -3.43 38.45 -8.99
C GLN A 250 -4.25 37.65 -10.01
N THR A 251 -5.32 38.22 -10.56
CA THR A 251 -6.10 37.63 -11.66
C THR A 251 -5.21 37.21 -12.83
N GLY A 252 -5.48 36.03 -13.39
CA GLY A 252 -4.75 35.55 -14.55
C GLY A 252 -4.70 34.03 -14.66
N LYS A 253 -3.73 33.57 -15.43
CA LYS A 253 -3.48 32.15 -15.69
C LYS A 253 -2.59 31.57 -14.58
N TYR A 254 -3.07 30.49 -13.97
CA TYR A 254 -2.33 29.70 -12.99
C TYR A 254 -2.11 28.29 -13.55
N THR A 255 -1.05 27.64 -13.10
CA THR A 255 -0.76 26.24 -13.45
C THR A 255 -0.83 25.39 -12.20
N ILE A 256 -1.72 24.39 -12.20
CA ILE A 256 -1.81 23.38 -11.16
C ILE A 256 -0.85 22.26 -11.56
N LYS A 257 0.11 21.95 -10.69
CA LYS A 257 1.06 20.85 -10.87
C LYS A 257 0.82 19.81 -9.79
N MET A 258 0.58 18.57 -10.20
CA MET A 258 0.40 17.43 -9.31
C MET A 258 1.42 16.35 -9.65
N SER A 259 2.03 15.72 -8.63
CA SER A 259 3.02 14.66 -8.83
C SER A 259 2.92 13.55 -7.80
N ASN A 260 3.25 12.34 -8.23
CA ASN A 260 3.39 11.14 -7.42
C ASN A 260 4.64 10.36 -7.87
N LYS A 261 4.89 9.16 -7.32
CA LYS A 261 6.05 8.34 -7.70
C LYS A 261 6.06 7.96 -9.18
N ALA A 262 4.89 7.89 -9.81
CA ALA A 262 4.73 7.52 -11.22
C ALA A 262 5.01 8.66 -12.20
N GLY A 263 4.98 9.91 -11.74
CA GLY A 263 5.29 11.07 -12.57
C GLY A 263 4.51 12.31 -12.14
N SER A 264 4.32 13.24 -13.08
CA SER A 264 3.63 14.50 -12.83
C SER A 264 2.69 14.87 -13.95
N SER A 265 1.65 15.63 -13.61
CA SER A 265 0.77 16.30 -14.55
C SER A 265 0.68 17.78 -14.23
N THR A 266 0.36 18.55 -15.26
CA THR A 266 0.14 19.99 -15.15
C THR A 266 -1.10 20.36 -15.92
N LYS A 267 -1.87 21.32 -15.39
CA LYS A 267 -3.02 21.86 -16.08
C LYS A 267 -3.20 23.32 -15.73
N ASP A 268 -3.47 24.10 -16.77
CA ASP A 268 -3.68 25.53 -16.63
C ASP A 268 -5.13 25.84 -16.28
N VAL A 269 -5.32 26.82 -15.41
CA VAL A 269 -6.63 27.32 -15.00
C VAL A 269 -6.60 28.84 -14.93
N LYS A 270 -7.66 29.50 -15.40
CA LYS A 270 -7.83 30.95 -15.25
C LYS A 270 -8.49 31.20 -13.90
N ILE A 271 -7.89 32.05 -13.07
CA ILE A 271 -8.46 32.50 -11.80
C ILE A 271 -8.78 33.98 -11.96
N ASN A 272 -10.03 34.36 -11.67
CA ASN A 272 -10.52 35.71 -11.72
C ASN A 272 -10.92 36.16 -10.31
N MET A 273 -10.31 37.25 -9.86
CA MET A 273 -10.48 37.77 -8.51
C MET A 273 -11.27 39.07 -8.57
N GLN A 274 -12.50 39.04 -8.10
CA GLN A 274 -13.47 40.14 -8.14
C GLN A 274 -14.13 40.28 -6.78
N ASP A 275 -14.56 41.50 -6.43
CA ASP A 275 -15.33 41.75 -5.22
C ASP A 275 -16.72 42.28 -5.58
N LYS A 276 -17.58 42.40 -4.57
CA LYS A 276 -18.79 43.20 -4.74
C LYS A 276 -18.41 44.68 -4.80
N PRO A 277 -19.05 45.48 -5.66
CA PRO A 277 -18.86 46.92 -5.65
C PRO A 277 -19.07 47.48 -4.24
N SER A 278 -18.32 48.51 -3.88
CA SER A 278 -18.56 49.24 -2.64
C SER A 278 -19.94 49.93 -2.71
N PRO A 279 -20.52 50.36 -1.58
CA PRO A 279 -21.71 51.20 -1.62
C PRO A 279 -21.48 52.49 -2.42
N PRO A 280 -22.51 53.05 -3.06
CA PRO A 280 -22.43 54.37 -3.69
C PRO A 280 -22.14 55.46 -2.66
N THR A 281 -21.62 56.59 -3.13
CA THR A 281 -21.19 57.69 -2.25
C THR A 281 -22.10 58.91 -2.39
N ASN A 282 -21.97 59.87 -1.48
CA ASN A 282 -22.71 61.14 -1.50
C ASN A 282 -24.24 60.96 -1.65
N PHE A 283 -24.82 60.02 -0.89
CA PHE A 283 -26.26 59.76 -0.91
C PHE A 283 -27.02 60.86 -0.18
N GLU A 284 -27.85 61.59 -0.93
CA GLU A 284 -28.67 62.69 -0.44
C GLU A 284 -30.13 62.52 -0.86
N VAL A 285 -31.03 62.83 0.07
CA VAL A 285 -32.47 62.92 -0.17
C VAL A 285 -32.85 64.40 -0.21
N SER A 286 -33.44 64.82 -1.32
CA SER A 286 -33.85 66.20 -1.57
C SER A 286 -35.27 66.25 -2.13
N GLU A 287 -35.82 67.46 -2.28
CA GLU A 287 -37.14 67.71 -2.89
C GLU A 287 -38.24 66.75 -2.38
N ILE A 288 -38.48 66.81 -1.07
CA ILE A 288 -39.43 65.90 -0.40
C ILE A 288 -40.86 66.41 -0.60
N PHE A 289 -41.67 65.61 -1.27
CA PHE A 289 -43.11 65.79 -1.45
C PHE A 289 -43.90 64.72 -0.69
N SER A 290 -45.22 64.86 -0.64
CA SER A 290 -46.10 63.91 0.07
C SER A 290 -46.04 62.48 -0.49
N THR A 291 -45.68 62.29 -1.76
CA THR A 291 -45.66 60.99 -2.45
C THR A 291 -44.33 60.67 -3.15
N SER A 292 -43.36 61.59 -3.12
CA SER A 292 -42.09 61.42 -3.84
C SER A 292 -40.94 62.17 -3.17
N CYS A 293 -39.72 61.78 -3.48
CA CYS A 293 -38.50 62.51 -3.14
C CYS A 293 -37.47 62.27 -4.25
N VAL A 294 -36.48 63.15 -4.34
CA VAL A 294 -35.35 63.00 -5.28
C VAL A 294 -34.15 62.44 -4.52
N LEU A 295 -33.59 61.34 -5.05
CA LEU A 295 -32.39 60.69 -4.53
C LEU A 295 -31.20 61.03 -5.44
N THR A 296 -30.16 61.62 -4.86
CA THR A 296 -28.90 61.91 -5.57
C THR A 296 -27.77 61.13 -4.92
N PHE A 297 -26.90 60.51 -5.74
CA PHE A 297 -25.73 59.77 -5.28
C PHE A 297 -24.67 59.70 -6.37
N GLU A 298 -23.42 59.49 -5.96
CA GLU A 298 -22.27 59.27 -6.83
C GLU A 298 -21.93 57.77 -6.92
N PRO A 299 -21.29 57.34 -8.03
CA PRO A 299 -20.79 55.98 -8.17
C PRO A 299 -19.91 55.54 -6.99
N PRO A 300 -19.83 54.23 -6.72
CA PRO A 300 -18.93 53.70 -5.71
C PRO A 300 -17.47 54.01 -6.05
N LYS A 301 -16.65 54.16 -5.00
CA LYS A 301 -15.20 54.33 -5.17
C LYS A 301 -14.52 53.10 -5.78
N ASP A 302 -15.13 51.94 -5.56
CA ASP A 302 -14.67 50.67 -6.06
C ASP A 302 -15.85 49.91 -6.69
N ASP A 303 -15.75 49.60 -7.97
CA ASP A 303 -16.77 48.89 -8.76
C ASP A 303 -16.70 47.35 -8.60
N GLY A 304 -15.82 46.83 -7.74
CA GLY A 304 -15.69 45.39 -7.54
C GLY A 304 -14.88 44.67 -8.64
N GLY A 305 -14.44 45.38 -9.68
CA GLY A 305 -13.66 44.83 -10.78
C GLY A 305 -14.47 44.50 -12.04
N LEU A 306 -15.76 44.85 -12.08
CA LEU A 306 -16.59 44.83 -13.28
C LEU A 306 -17.39 46.14 -13.39
N PRO A 307 -17.68 46.62 -14.62
CA PRO A 307 -18.54 47.78 -14.81
C PRO A 307 -19.91 47.58 -14.16
N LEU A 308 -20.38 48.59 -13.43
CA LEU A 308 -21.69 48.59 -12.80
C LEU A 308 -22.80 48.53 -13.86
N THR A 309 -23.80 47.69 -13.60
CA THR A 309 -24.94 47.52 -14.53
C THR A 309 -26.18 48.27 -14.05
N TYR A 310 -26.47 48.27 -12.75
CA TYR A 310 -27.58 49.01 -12.15
C TYR A 310 -27.37 49.27 -10.65
N TYR A 311 -28.21 50.13 -10.09
CA TYR A 311 -28.32 50.39 -8.65
C TYR A 311 -29.64 49.82 -8.13
N SER A 312 -29.65 49.24 -6.93
CA SER A 312 -30.87 48.79 -6.25
C SER A 312 -31.19 49.75 -5.10
N ILE A 313 -32.38 50.34 -5.14
CA ILE A 313 -32.88 51.24 -4.10
C ILE A 313 -33.92 50.48 -3.27
N GLU A 314 -33.73 50.43 -1.95
CA GLU A 314 -34.66 49.84 -0.99
C GLU A 314 -35.20 50.92 -0.04
N ARG A 315 -36.52 50.95 0.17
CA ARG A 315 -37.18 51.91 1.06
C ARG A 315 -38.03 51.16 2.09
N GLN A 316 -37.91 51.52 3.37
CA GLN A 316 -38.74 50.95 4.43
C GLN A 316 -39.58 52.02 5.13
N ASP A 317 -40.90 51.86 5.06
CA ASP A 317 -41.85 52.68 5.82
C ASP A 317 -41.93 52.19 7.28
N PHE A 318 -41.89 53.09 8.25
CA PHE A 318 -42.10 52.71 9.66
C PHE A 318 -43.58 52.34 9.89
N ALA A 319 -43.82 51.13 10.39
CA ALA A 319 -45.17 50.74 10.83
C ALA A 319 -45.63 51.66 11.98
N VAL A 320 -46.89 52.12 11.89
CA VAL A 320 -47.60 52.88 12.92
C VAL A 320 -47.47 52.20 14.29
N LYS A 321 -47.26 52.99 15.36
CA LYS A 321 -47.01 52.59 16.75
C LYS A 321 -47.67 51.25 17.14
N GLY A 322 -46.85 50.26 17.53
CA GLY A 322 -47.32 49.06 18.24
C GLY A 322 -46.67 47.73 17.85
N LYS A 323 -45.94 47.65 16.74
CA LYS A 323 -45.21 46.43 16.36
C LYS A 323 -43.74 46.75 16.08
N ARG A 324 -42.81 46.15 16.83
CA ARG A 324 -41.39 46.16 16.45
C ARG A 324 -41.25 45.34 15.17
N PRO A 325 -40.64 45.87 14.10
CA PRO A 325 -40.28 45.06 12.95
C PRO A 325 -39.28 43.99 13.41
N ARG A 326 -39.59 42.70 13.17
CA ARG A 326 -38.62 41.62 13.32
C ARG A 326 -37.95 41.42 11.97
N TYR A 327 -36.64 41.63 11.91
CA TYR A 327 -35.85 41.20 10.76
C TYR A 327 -35.30 39.81 11.05
N ARG A 328 -35.66 38.81 10.23
CA ARG A 328 -35.02 37.49 10.25
C ARG A 328 -33.99 37.50 9.13
N GLY A 329 -32.76 37.90 9.45
CA GLY A 329 -31.64 37.77 8.50
C GLY A 329 -31.32 36.29 8.25
N ASP A 330 -30.62 36.01 7.14
CA ASP A 330 -30.24 34.65 6.72
C ASP A 330 -29.47 33.84 7.79
N GLU A 331 -28.87 34.50 8.79
CA GLU A 331 -28.11 33.86 9.88
C GLU A 331 -28.91 33.68 11.20
N GLY A 332 -30.22 33.94 11.21
CA GLY A 332 -31.10 33.56 12.33
C GLY A 332 -30.86 34.26 13.68
N ARG A 333 -30.00 35.28 13.77
CA ARG A 333 -29.79 36.07 15.00
C ARG A 333 -30.38 37.48 14.91
N ASP A 334 -31.17 37.82 15.91
CA ASP A 334 -31.86 39.10 16.09
C ASP A 334 -30.84 40.17 16.54
N LYS A 335 -30.40 41.03 15.62
CA LYS A 335 -29.52 42.16 15.94
C LYS A 335 -30.39 43.39 16.17
N GLY A 336 -30.50 43.82 17.43
CA GLY A 336 -31.24 45.04 17.80
C GLY A 336 -30.59 46.31 17.23
N TRP A 337 -31.36 47.11 16.51
CA TRP A 337 -30.91 48.36 15.90
C TRP A 337 -31.01 49.54 16.89
N ARG A 338 -30.04 50.46 16.85
CA ARG A 338 -30.15 51.80 17.47
C ARG A 338 -30.38 52.83 16.37
N LEU A 339 -31.53 53.51 16.41
CA LEU A 339 -31.86 54.64 15.55
C LEU A 339 -31.07 55.88 16.01
N ASN A 340 -30.40 56.56 15.09
CA ASN A 340 -29.95 57.93 15.32
C ASN A 340 -31.21 58.82 15.26
N LYS A 341 -31.50 59.53 16.35
CA LYS A 341 -32.68 60.41 16.48
C LYS A 341 -32.55 61.55 15.46
N GLY A 342 -33.28 61.50 14.35
CA GLY A 342 -33.33 62.63 13.43
C GLY A 342 -34.11 62.44 12.12
N PHE A 343 -34.24 61.23 11.59
CA PHE A 343 -34.89 60.99 10.28
C PHE A 343 -36.04 59.99 10.38
N LYS A 344 -37.14 60.31 9.69
CA LYS A 344 -38.41 59.54 9.70
C LYS A 344 -38.51 58.47 8.61
N ASP A 345 -37.58 58.40 7.67
CA ASP A 345 -37.54 57.37 6.62
C ASP A 345 -36.09 56.90 6.44
N CYS A 346 -35.87 55.59 6.27
CA CYS A 346 -34.58 55.04 5.91
C CYS A 346 -34.65 54.52 4.46
N VAL A 347 -33.88 55.13 3.57
CA VAL A 347 -33.63 54.64 2.21
C VAL A 347 -32.24 54.01 2.19
N TRP A 348 -32.13 52.82 1.60
CA TRP A 348 -30.89 52.08 1.46
C TRP A 348 -30.59 51.89 -0.02
N LEU A 349 -29.31 51.96 -0.37
CA LEU A 349 -28.84 51.78 -1.74
C LEU A 349 -27.81 50.64 -1.74
N GLN A 350 -28.05 49.61 -2.54
CA GLN A 350 -27.14 48.49 -2.73
C GLN A 350 -26.80 48.33 -4.21
N ASN A 351 -25.53 48.04 -4.49
CA ASN A 351 -25.07 47.71 -5.84
C ASN A 351 -25.12 46.19 -6.02
N LYS A 352 -25.40 45.73 -7.23
CA LYS A 352 -25.42 44.30 -7.59
C LYS A 352 -24.51 43.99 -8.76
#